data_AF-F6HLQ2-F1
#
_entry.id   AF-F6HLQ2-F1
#
_cell.length_a   1.000
_cell.length_b   1.000
_cell.length_c   1.000
_cell.angle_alpha   90.00
_cell.angle_beta   90.00
_cell.angle_gamma   90.00
#
_symmetry.space_group_name_H-M   'P 1'
#
loop_
_entity.id
_entity.type
_entity.pdbx_description
1 polymer ?
#
loop_
_entity_poly.entity_id
_entity_poly.type
_entity_poly.pdbx_seq_one_letter_code
_entity_poly.pdbx_strand_id
1 'polypeptide(L)'
;MVLDNEALHDICFKTLKLTTPSFGDPNHLFFVTMSGVTCCLRFSGQLNFDLRKPLANLILFSHLHFFLVGLAILISHGSQQYHALPVPVLTQQIWDAKNMMRAANP
;
A
#
# COMPACT_ATOMS: atom_id res chain seq x y z
N MET A 1 -9.49 -4.49 -6.84
CA MET A 1 -8.79 -3.50 -5.98
C MET A 1 -9.24 -2.13 -6.42
N VAL A 2 -9.58 -1.25 -5.49
CA VAL A 2 -10.04 0.11 -5.81
C VAL A 2 -9.02 1.10 -5.28
N LEU A 3 -8.51 1.95 -6.16
CA LEU A 3 -7.48 2.95 -5.87
C LEU A 3 -8.04 4.32 -6.23
N ASP A 4 -7.80 5.30 -5.38
CA ASP A 4 -8.27 6.66 -5.54
C ASP A 4 -7.10 7.61 -5.73
N ASN A 5 -7.17 8.44 -6.77
CA ASN A 5 -6.13 9.40 -7.08
C ASN A 5 -6.03 10.47 -5.98
N GLU A 6 -7.15 10.88 -5.38
CA GLU A 6 -7.14 11.88 -4.32
C GLU A 6 -6.37 11.38 -3.09
N ALA A 7 -6.63 10.13 -2.68
CA ALA A 7 -5.92 9.49 -1.57
C ALA A 7 -4.41 9.31 -1.87
N LEU A 8 -4.04 8.96 -3.10
CA LEU A 8 -2.64 8.84 -3.51
C LEU A 8 -1.93 10.21 -3.46
N HIS A 9 -2.58 11.27 -3.94
CA HIS A 9 -2.05 12.63 -3.84
C HIS A 9 -1.88 13.08 -2.39
N ASP A 10 -2.85 12.76 -1.53
CA ASP A 10 -2.80 13.05 -0.10
C ASP A 10 -1.63 12.34 0.59
N ILE A 11 -1.36 11.08 0.26
CA ILE A 11 -0.19 10.34 0.77
C ILE A 11 1.12 11.01 0.32
N CYS A 12 1.23 11.40 -0.95
CA CYS A 12 2.40 12.10 -1.48
C CYS A 12 2.66 13.44 -0.77
N PHE A 13 1.61 14.19 -0.49
CA PHE A 13 1.73 15.52 0.12
C PHE A 13 1.91 15.44 1.65
N LYS A 14 1.06 14.70 2.35
CA LYS A 14 1.02 14.67 3.82
C LYS A 14 2.06 13.72 4.41
N THR A 15 2.23 12.53 3.84
CA THR A 15 3.10 11.48 4.39
C THR A 15 4.52 11.56 3.85
N LEU A 16 4.68 11.68 2.52
CA LEU A 16 5.99 11.79 1.87
C LEU A 16 6.57 13.22 1.90
N LYS A 17 5.76 14.22 2.26
CA LYS A 17 6.15 15.64 2.38
C LYS A 17 6.75 16.22 1.09
N LEU A 18 6.23 15.79 -0.07
CA LEU A 18 6.64 16.34 -1.36
C LEU A 18 6.00 17.72 -1.56
N THR A 19 6.82 18.76 -1.79
CA THR A 19 6.35 20.14 -1.96
C THR A 19 5.66 20.39 -3.31
N THR A 20 6.06 19.66 -4.35
CA THR A 20 5.46 19.73 -5.70
C THR A 20 5.30 18.33 -6.29
N PRO A 21 4.25 17.57 -5.90
CA PRO A 21 4.02 16.24 -6.44
C PRO A 21 3.70 16.32 -7.93
N SER A 22 4.48 15.61 -8.74
CA SER A 22 4.20 15.40 -10.17
C SER A 22 3.28 14.18 -10.34
N PHE A 23 2.68 14.00 -11.52
CA PHE A 23 1.95 12.77 -11.85
C PHE A 23 2.82 11.51 -11.74
N GLY A 24 4.15 11.64 -11.80
CA GLY A 24 5.07 10.52 -11.61
C GLY A 24 5.05 9.91 -10.20
N ASP A 25 4.82 10.73 -9.17
CA ASP A 25 4.91 10.31 -7.75
C ASP A 25 3.77 9.36 -7.33
N PRO A 26 2.47 9.67 -7.55
CA PRO A 26 1.39 8.75 -7.25
C PRO A 26 1.43 7.51 -8.16
N ASN A 27 1.91 7.64 -9.40
CA ASN A 27 2.11 6.51 -10.29
C ASN A 27 3.19 5.55 -9.77
N HIS A 28 4.29 6.08 -9.23
CA HIS A 28 5.31 5.26 -8.60
C HIS A 28 4.72 4.45 -7.44
N LEU A 29 3.90 5.09 -6.60
CA LEU A 29 3.21 4.43 -5.48
C LEU A 29 2.26 3.32 -5.96
N PHE A 30 1.52 3.56 -7.04
CA PHE A 30 0.69 2.56 -7.70
C PHE A 30 1.51 1.36 -8.19
N PHE A 31 2.62 1.60 -8.90
CA PHE A 31 3.46 0.52 -9.43
C PHE A 31 4.11 -0.31 -8.33
N VAL A 32 4.60 0.32 -7.26
CA VAL A 32 5.14 -0.38 -6.09
C VAL A 32 4.09 -1.32 -5.49
N THR A 33 2.86 -0.86 -5.38
CA THR A 33 1.74 -1.65 -4.85
C THR A 33 1.45 -2.87 -5.72
N MET A 34 1.33 -2.69 -7.05
CA MET A 34 1.10 -3.80 -7.99
C MET A 34 2.28 -4.78 -8.04
N SER A 35 3.49 -4.26 -7.91
CA SER A 35 4.70 -5.08 -7.79
C SER A 35 4.66 -5.93 -6.52
N GLY A 36 4.24 -5.37 -5.37
CA GLY A 36 4.09 -6.09 -4.11
C GLY A 36 3.10 -7.26 -4.21
N VAL A 37 1.93 -7.04 -4.81
CA VAL A 37 0.88 -8.06 -4.97
C VAL A 37 1.37 -9.27 -5.79
N THR A 38 2.22 -9.03 -6.77
CA THR A 38 2.76 -10.07 -7.67
C THR A 38 4.13 -10.61 -7.23
N CYS A 39 4.68 -10.12 -6.13
CA CYS A 39 6.02 -10.51 -5.65
C CYS A 39 6.10 -12.02 -5.38
N CYS A 40 5.07 -12.60 -4.75
CA CYS A 40 5.01 -14.03 -4.42
C CYS A 40 4.95 -14.95 -5.63
N LEU A 41 4.62 -14.44 -6.82
CA LEU A 41 4.64 -15.20 -8.08
C LEU A 41 6.00 -15.11 -8.78
N ARG A 42 6.71 -14.00 -8.58
CA ARG A 42 7.98 -13.70 -9.26
C ARG A 42 9.20 -14.21 -8.49
N PHE A 43 9.08 -14.29 -7.17
CA PHE A 43 10.18 -14.67 -6.29
C PHE A 43 9.75 -15.79 -5.35
N SER A 44 10.66 -16.74 -5.11
CA SER A 44 10.47 -17.81 -4.13
C SER A 44 10.48 -17.22 -2.72
N GLY A 45 9.38 -17.39 -1.97
CA GLY A 45 9.26 -16.98 -0.58
C GLY A 45 9.20 -18.17 0.37
N GLN A 46 9.50 -17.93 1.66
CA GLN A 46 9.33 -18.95 2.71
C GLN A 46 7.85 -19.37 2.87
N LEU A 47 6.93 -18.45 2.61
CA LEU A 47 5.50 -18.70 2.59
C LEU A 47 4.97 -18.45 1.17
N ASN A 48 4.69 -19.53 0.43
CA ASN A 48 4.20 -19.43 -0.94
C ASN A 48 2.71 -19.02 -0.97
N PHE A 49 2.45 -17.86 -1.58
CA PHE A 49 1.12 -17.28 -1.72
C PHE A 49 0.72 -17.28 -3.19
N ASP A 50 -0.23 -18.14 -3.57
CA ASP A 50 -0.88 -18.14 -4.88
C ASP A 50 -2.03 -17.12 -4.84
N LEU A 51 -2.27 -16.36 -5.91
CA LEU A 51 -3.38 -15.41 -6.04
C LEU A 51 -4.76 -16.02 -5.80
N ARG A 52 -4.90 -17.35 -5.92
CA ARG A 52 -6.15 -18.04 -5.54
C ARG A 52 -6.43 -18.00 -4.03
N LYS A 53 -5.39 -17.97 -3.18
CA LYS A 53 -5.51 -17.94 -1.72
C LYS A 53 -6.13 -16.64 -1.16
N PRO A 54 -5.68 -15.43 -1.53
CA PRO A 54 -6.33 -14.20 -1.09
C PRO A 54 -7.76 -14.11 -1.63
N LEU A 55 -7.98 -14.54 -2.87
CA LEU A 55 -9.30 -14.51 -3.49
C LEU A 55 -10.30 -15.36 -2.69
N ALA A 56 -9.92 -16.59 -2.32
CA ALA A 56 -10.76 -17.47 -1.53
C ALA A 56 -10.94 -17.01 -0.07
N ASN A 57 -9.90 -16.44 0.54
CA ASN A 57 -9.95 -16.05 1.97
C ASN A 57 -10.65 -14.71 2.21
N LEU A 58 -10.56 -13.77 1.25
CA LEU A 58 -11.05 -12.40 1.43
C LEU A 58 -12.41 -12.16 0.75
N ILE A 59 -12.83 -13.02 -0.18
CA ILE A 59 -14.13 -12.90 -0.86
C ILE A 59 -15.08 -13.96 -0.30
N LEU A 60 -15.98 -13.54 0.59
CA LEU A 60 -17.04 -14.39 1.13
C LEU A 60 -18.27 -14.46 0.20
N PHE A 61 -18.51 -13.42 -0.61
CA PHE A 61 -19.64 -13.31 -1.53
C PHE A 61 -19.18 -12.77 -2.89
N SER A 62 -19.69 -13.33 -3.99
CA SER A 62 -19.31 -12.99 -5.37
C SER A 62 -19.43 -11.49 -5.71
N HIS A 63 -20.40 -10.80 -5.11
CA HIS A 63 -20.64 -9.38 -5.33
C HIS A 63 -19.78 -8.45 -4.44
N LEU A 64 -19.08 -8.98 -3.42
CA LEU A 64 -18.25 -8.22 -2.49
C LEU A 64 -16.76 -8.51 -2.72
N HIS A 65 -16.24 -8.07 -3.87
CA HIS A 65 -14.84 -8.30 -4.30
C HIS A 65 -14.01 -7.00 -4.36
N PHE A 66 -14.46 -5.94 -3.69
CA PHE A 66 -13.78 -4.65 -3.65
C PHE A 66 -12.72 -4.61 -2.54
N PHE A 67 -11.47 -4.76 -2.93
CA PHE A 67 -10.34 -4.65 -2.00
C PHE A 67 -9.88 -3.22 -1.81
N LEU A 68 -9.68 -2.85 -0.54
CA LEU A 68 -8.92 -1.70 -0.08
C LEU A 68 -7.45 -2.06 0.05
N VAL A 69 -6.57 -1.12 -0.26
CA VAL A 69 -5.13 -1.36 -0.30
C VAL A 69 -4.41 -0.31 0.54
N GLY A 70 -3.49 -0.76 1.38
CA GLY A 70 -2.58 0.07 2.15
C GLY A 70 -1.15 -0.37 1.91
N LEU A 71 -0.20 0.57 2.03
CA LEU A 71 1.22 0.30 1.90
C LEU A 71 1.96 0.74 3.17
N ALA A 72 2.82 -0.14 3.69
CA ALA A 72 3.77 0.19 4.74
C ALA A 72 5.08 0.70 4.15
N ILE A 73 5.86 1.47 4.91
CA ILE A 73 7.10 2.15 4.47
C ILE A 73 6.80 3.40 3.61
N LEU A 74 5.87 4.22 4.05
CA LEU A 74 5.71 5.59 3.56
C LEU A 74 6.49 6.54 4.48
N ILE A 75 7.70 6.91 4.07
CA ILE A 75 8.61 7.75 4.85
C ILE A 75 9.19 8.80 3.93
N SER A 76 9.17 10.07 4.35
CA SER A 76 9.79 11.15 3.61
C SER A 76 11.30 10.91 3.43
N HIS A 77 11.86 11.32 2.29
CA HIS A 77 13.27 11.08 1.96
C HIS A 77 14.24 11.62 3.03
N GLY A 78 13.89 12.74 3.68
CA GLY A 78 14.70 13.34 4.76
C GLY A 78 14.60 12.64 6.11
N SER A 79 13.59 11.81 6.35
CA SER A 79 13.40 11.12 7.63
C SER A 79 13.79 9.64 7.60
N GLN A 80 14.10 9.06 6.43
CA GLN A 80 14.47 7.65 6.30
C GLN A 80 15.65 7.23 7.20
N GLN A 81 16.64 8.11 7.40
CA GLN A 81 17.82 7.82 8.22
C GLN A 81 17.53 7.82 9.74
N TYR A 82 16.42 8.42 10.17
CA TYR A 82 16.09 8.62 11.59
C TYR A 82 15.03 7.64 12.09
N HIS A 83 14.43 6.83 11.21
CA HIS A 83 13.40 5.86 11.57
C HIS A 83 13.96 4.44 11.49
N ALA A 84 14.05 3.76 12.64
CA ALA A 84 14.16 2.31 12.67
C ALA A 84 12.82 1.70 12.21
N LEU A 85 12.87 0.69 11.33
CA LEU A 85 11.69 0.04 10.75
C LEU A 85 11.53 -1.41 11.21
N PRO A 86 11.29 -1.67 12.51
CA PRO A 86 10.99 -3.01 12.98
C PRO A 86 9.57 -3.42 12.54
N VAL A 87 9.33 -4.73 12.46
CA VAL A 87 8.04 -5.30 12.04
C VAL A 87 6.81 -4.72 12.76
N PRO A 88 6.84 -4.45 14.08
CA PRO A 88 5.68 -3.86 14.77
C PRO A 88 5.31 -2.46 14.27
N VAL A 89 6.31 -1.62 13.95
CA VAL A 89 6.08 -0.27 13.42
C VAL A 89 5.47 -0.34 12.03
N LEU A 90 5.98 -1.23 11.17
CA LEU A 90 5.41 -1.45 9.84
C LEU A 90 3.96 -1.94 9.93
N THR A 91 3.68 -2.85 10.86
CA THR A 91 2.33 -3.37 11.08
C THR A 91 1.37 -2.26 11.51
N GLN A 92 1.78 -1.42 12.47
CA GLN A 92 0.98 -0.26 12.88
C GLN A 92 0.73 0.71 11.71
N GLN A 93 1.74 0.95 10.87
CA GLN A 93 1.64 1.85 9.74
C GLN A 93 0.63 1.39 8.68
N ILE A 94 0.51 0.07 8.45
CA ILE A 94 -0.46 -0.51 7.50
C ILE A 94 -1.91 -0.20 7.90
N TRP A 95 -2.19 -0.16 9.21
CA TRP A 95 -3.53 0.06 9.75
C TRP A 95 -3.88 1.53 9.94
N ASP A 96 -2.95 2.46 9.70
CA ASP A 96 -3.26 3.88 9.75
C ASP A 96 -4.14 4.25 8.55
N ALA A 97 -5.32 4.81 8.82
CA ALA A 97 -6.27 5.25 7.80
C ALA A 97 -5.65 6.23 6.81
N LYS A 98 -4.65 7.01 7.23
CA LYS A 98 -3.94 7.97 6.38
C LYS A 98 -3.09 7.31 5.28
N ASN A 99 -2.72 6.05 5.45
CA ASN A 99 -1.89 5.29 4.52
C ASN A 99 -2.72 4.41 3.58
N MET A 100 -4.05 4.51 3.65
CA MET A 100 -4.94 3.81 2.75
C MET A 100 -5.05 4.55 1.41
N MET A 101 -4.95 3.80 0.32
CA MET A 101 -4.93 4.35 -1.05
C MET A 101 -6.34 4.61 -1.62
N ARG A 102 -7.33 4.74 -0.73
CA ARG A 102 -8.70 5.12 -1.05
C ARG A 102 -9.24 5.98 0.06
N ALA A 103 -9.97 7.04 -0.30
CA ALA A 103 -10.71 7.86 0.65
C ALA A 103 -11.89 7.04 1.20
N ALA A 104 -11.63 6.29 2.25
CA ALA A 104 -12.60 5.53 3.02
C ALA A 104 -12.18 5.61 4.48
N ASN A 105 -13.14 5.86 5.38
CA ASN A 105 -12.90 5.75 6.81
C ASN A 105 -13.09 4.26 7.18
N PRO A 106 -12.02 3.52 7.50
CA PRO A 106 -12.11 2.12 7.95
C PRO A 106 -12.68 2.01 9.37
#